data_AF-A0A432WUB5-F1
#
_entry.id   AF-A0A432WUB5-F1
#
_cell.length_a   1.000
_cell.length_b   1.000
_cell.length_c   1.000
_cell.angle_alpha   90.00
_cell.angle_beta   90.00
_cell.angle_gamma   90.00
#
_symmetry.space_group_name_H-M   'P 1'
#
loop_
_entity.id
_entity.type
_entity.pdbx_description
1 polymer ?
#
loop_
_entity_poly.entity_id
_entity_poly.type
_entity_poly.pdbx_seq_one_letter_code
_entity_poly.pdbx_strand_id
1 'polypeptide(L)'
;MTSNDSAAPPADSTFDRYRIEICMGDQVINKLGVPANRKALHVIEIARNELKHVSTATHAKVRGLNGDEIEIYAMDGWFRCQMKALKLR
;
A
#
# COMPACT_ATOMS: atom_id res chain seq x y z
N MET A 1 -36.28 12.17 0.23
CA MET A 1 -35.65 11.65 -1.00
C MET A 1 -34.16 11.86 -0.86
N THR A 2 -33.43 10.75 -0.74
CA THR A 2 -31.98 10.65 -0.54
C THR A 2 -31.24 10.94 -1.83
N SER A 3 -30.13 11.69 -1.78
CA SER A 3 -28.98 11.46 -2.65
C SER A 3 -27.74 12.05 -2.00
N ASN A 4 -26.84 11.12 -1.64
CA ASN A 4 -25.49 11.35 -1.14
C ASN A 4 -24.66 12.12 -2.17
N ASP A 5 -24.14 13.27 -1.79
CA ASP A 5 -22.91 13.83 -2.39
C ASP A 5 -21.71 13.06 -1.84
N SER A 6 -21.51 11.83 -2.31
CA SER A 6 -20.22 11.14 -2.19
C SER A 6 -19.37 11.48 -3.40
N ALA A 7 -18.78 12.67 -3.38
CA ALA A 7 -17.74 13.03 -4.33
C ALA A 7 -16.51 12.16 -4.04
N ALA A 8 -16.30 11.12 -4.85
CA ALA A 8 -15.03 10.41 -4.88
C ALA A 8 -13.93 11.41 -5.30
N PRO A 9 -12.77 11.45 -4.62
CA PRO A 9 -11.71 12.36 -4.97
C PRO A 9 -11.21 12.05 -6.40
N PRO A 10 -10.73 13.08 -7.13
CA PRO A 10 -10.32 12.94 -8.52
C PRO A 10 -9.15 11.94 -8.62
N ALA A 11 -9.25 11.04 -9.59
CA ALA A 11 -8.19 10.11 -9.95
C ALA A 11 -7.02 10.88 -10.56
N ASP A 12 -6.06 11.30 -9.73
CA ASP A 12 -4.74 11.72 -10.19
C ASP A 12 -3.96 10.48 -10.68
N SER A 13 -4.33 10.08 -11.90
CA SER A 13 -4.03 8.83 -12.62
C SER A 13 -2.55 8.51 -12.85
N THR A 14 -1.61 9.36 -12.41
CA THR A 14 -0.16 9.12 -12.55
C THR A 14 0.45 8.25 -11.44
N PHE A 15 -0.26 8.09 -10.31
CA PHE A 15 0.21 7.33 -9.13
C PHE A 15 -0.53 6.01 -8.90
N ASP A 16 -1.37 5.59 -9.85
CA ASP A 16 -2.46 4.68 -9.51
C ASP A 16 -2.14 3.19 -9.62
N ARG A 17 -0.94 2.76 -10.06
CA ARG A 17 -0.68 1.31 -10.20
C ARG A 17 -0.74 0.56 -8.86
N TYR A 18 -0.20 1.18 -7.81
CA TYR A 18 -0.16 0.60 -6.48
C TYR A 18 -0.42 1.68 -5.43
N ARG A 19 -1.19 1.32 -4.40
CA ARG A 19 -1.41 2.13 -3.21
C ARG A 19 -0.80 1.44 -2.01
N ILE A 20 -0.01 2.17 -1.23
CA ILE A 20 0.54 1.70 0.04
C ILE A 20 -0.20 2.41 1.17
N GLU A 21 -0.69 1.64 2.13
CA GLU A 21 -1.28 2.13 3.37
C GLU A 21 -0.46 1.59 4.54
N ILE A 22 0.00 2.48 5.42
CA ILE A 22 0.70 2.11 6.66
C ILE A 22 -0.33 2.08 7.77
N CYS A 23 -0.36 0.99 8.54
CA CYS A 23 -1.43 0.70 9.50
C CYS A 23 -0.91 0.50 10.92
N MET A 24 -1.66 1.00 11.90
CA MET A 24 -1.54 0.69 13.33
C MET A 24 -2.78 -0.10 13.76
N GLY A 25 -2.66 -1.43 13.86
CA GLY A 25 -3.85 -2.29 13.95
C GLY A 25 -4.74 -2.08 12.72
N ASP A 26 -6.04 -1.88 12.93
CA ASP A 26 -7.00 -1.67 11.84
C ASP A 26 -7.02 -0.23 11.29
N GLN A 27 -6.27 0.68 11.91
CA GLN A 27 -6.25 2.09 11.53
C GLN A 27 -5.16 2.38 10.49
N VAL A 28 -5.54 2.96 9.35
CA VAL A 28 -4.58 3.53 8.40
C VAL A 28 -4.06 4.86 8.93
N ILE A 29 -2.75 4.94 9.17
CA ILE A 29 -2.07 6.12 9.73
C ILE A 29 -1.27 6.91 8.69
N ASN A 30 -0.87 6.28 7.58
CA ASN A 30 -0.24 6.96 6.46
C ASN A 30 -0.65 6.32 5.12
N LYS A 31 -0.71 7.12 4.05
CA LYS A 31 -0.98 6.66 2.69
C LYS A 31 0.09 7.19 1.76
N LEU A 32 0.74 6.30 1.02
CA LEU A 32 1.76 6.68 0.05
C LEU A 32 1.25 6.42 -1.37
N GLY A 33 1.34 7.45 -2.20
CA GLY A 33 1.21 7.32 -3.66
C GLY A 33 2.52 6.81 -4.25
N VAL A 34 2.43 5.85 -5.17
CA VAL A 34 3.62 5.30 -5.84
C VAL A 34 3.49 5.55 -7.34
N PRO A 35 4.52 6.10 -8.02
CA PRO A 35 4.45 6.31 -9.46
C PRO A 35 4.09 5.03 -10.21
N ALA A 36 3.19 5.11 -11.19
CA ALA A 36 2.65 3.95 -11.89
C ALA A 36 3.69 3.10 -12.64
N ASN A 37 4.86 3.66 -12.94
CA ASN A 37 5.97 2.97 -13.60
C ASN A 37 6.78 2.04 -12.68
N ARG A 38 6.50 2.02 -11.37
CA ARG A 38 7.22 1.18 -10.41
C ARG A 38 6.74 -0.27 -10.48
N LYS A 39 7.69 -1.20 -10.34
CA LYS A 39 7.41 -2.64 -10.22
C LYS A 39 6.95 -2.97 -8.80
N ALA A 40 6.13 -4.02 -8.63
CA ALA A 40 5.65 -4.49 -7.33
C ALA A 40 6.76 -4.65 -6.28
N LEU A 41 7.93 -5.16 -6.69
CA LEU A 41 9.07 -5.33 -5.78
C LEU A 41 9.58 -4.00 -5.21
N HIS A 42 9.63 -2.96 -6.04
CA HIS A 42 10.05 -1.61 -5.62
C HIS A 42 8.99 -0.99 -4.69
N VAL A 43 7.70 -1.22 -4.98
CA VAL A 43 6.60 -0.76 -4.12
C VAL A 43 6.70 -1.38 -2.72
N ILE A 44 7.04 -2.66 -2.65
CA ILE A 44 7.21 -3.37 -1.38
C ILE A 44 8.46 -2.93 -0.63
N GLU A 45 9.53 -2.57 -1.34
CA GLU A 45 10.70 -1.94 -0.74
C GLU A 45 10.36 -0.59 -0.10
N ILE A 46 9.60 0.27 -0.79
CA ILE A 46 9.11 1.55 -0.25
C ILE A 46 8.26 1.29 1.01
N ALA A 47 7.28 0.41 0.93
CA ALA A 47 6.38 0.11 2.04
C ALA A 47 7.14 -0.42 3.28
N ARG A 48 8.13 -1.29 3.07
CA ARG A 48 8.99 -1.81 4.15
C ARG A 48 9.87 -0.73 4.75
N ASN A 49 10.43 0.16 3.93
CA ASN A 49 11.24 1.25 4.42
C ASN A 49 10.39 2.20 5.26
N GLU A 50 9.21 2.57 4.79
CA GLU A 50 8.28 3.41 5.55
C GLU A 50 7.89 2.77 6.89
N LEU A 51 7.59 1.47 6.90
CA LEU A 51 7.29 0.71 8.12
C LEU A 51 8.38 0.80 9.19
N LYS A 52 9.65 0.91 8.78
CA LYS A 52 10.77 1.06 9.73
C LYS A 52 10.90 2.48 10.27
N HIS A 53 10.43 3.47 9.53
CA HIS A 53 10.47 4.88 9.95
C HIS A 53 9.31 5.21 10.89
N VAL A 54 8.15 4.56 10.71
CA VAL A 54 6.96 4.78 11.53
C VAL A 54 6.91 3.78 12.68
N SER A 55 7.41 4.17 13.86
CA SER A 55 7.54 3.29 15.03
C SER A 55 6.23 2.71 15.56
N THR A 56 5.10 3.37 15.33
CA THR A 56 3.76 2.91 15.73
C THR A 56 3.11 1.98 14.70
N ALA A 57 3.72 1.81 13.53
CA ALA A 57 3.15 0.99 12.47
C ALA A 57 3.32 -0.51 12.77
N THR A 58 2.24 -1.25 12.56
CA THR A 58 2.19 -2.70 12.75
C THR A 58 2.43 -3.46 11.44
N HIS A 59 1.86 -2.94 10.35
CA HIS A 59 1.94 -3.53 9.02
C HIS A 59 1.65 -2.49 7.94
N ALA A 60 1.99 -2.81 6.70
CA ALA A 60 1.62 -2.03 5.54
C ALA A 60 0.81 -2.90 4.59
N LYS A 61 -0.28 -2.32 4.10
CA LYS A 61 -1.16 -2.92 3.11
C LYS A 61 -0.81 -2.32 1.75
N VAL A 62 -0.52 -3.18 0.79
CA VAL A 62 -0.22 -2.79 -0.58
C VAL A 62 -1.31 -3.35 -1.47
N ARG A 63 -2.02 -2.46 -2.15
CA ARG A 63 -3.10 -2.81 -3.08
C ARG A 63 -2.70 -2.46 -4.50
N GLY A 64 -2.79 -3.42 -5.40
CA GLY A 64 -2.65 -3.21 -6.84
C GLY A 64 -3.96 -2.78 -7.49
N LEU A 65 -3.88 -2.25 -8.72
CA LEU A 65 -5.05 -1.85 -9.52
C LEU A 65 -6.08 -2.97 -9.72
N ASN A 66 -5.62 -4.22 -9.80
CA ASN A 66 -6.48 -5.37 -10.03
C ASN A 66 -7.26 -5.82 -8.78
N GLY A 67 -7.14 -5.09 -7.67
CA GLY A 67 -7.73 -5.45 -6.39
C GLY A 67 -6.92 -6.46 -5.59
N ASP A 68 -5.82 -6.98 -6.15
CA ASP A 68 -4.86 -7.81 -5.42
C ASP A 68 -4.29 -7.01 -4.26
N GLU A 69 -4.31 -7.61 -3.08
CA GLU A 69 -3.87 -6.99 -1.85
C GLU A 69 -2.92 -7.92 -1.10
N ILE A 70 -1.84 -7.33 -0.60
CA ILE A 70 -0.93 -8.03 0.30
C ILE A 70 -0.64 -7.16 1.51
N GLU A 71 -0.35 -7.84 2.62
CA GLU A 71 0.11 -7.20 3.84
C GLU A 71 1.54 -7.58 4.11
N ILE A 72 2.38 -6.61 4.47
CA ILE A 72 3.72 -6.83 4.97
C ILE A 72 3.80 -6.37 6.43
N TYR A 73 4.34 -7.20 7.30
CA TYR A 73 4.43 -6.90 8.73
C TYR A 73 5.84 -6.40 9.05
N ALA A 74 5.98 -5.59 10.10
CA ALA A 74 7.30 -5.06 10.51
C ALA A 74 8.33 -6.17 10.79
N MET A 75 7.87 -7.35 11.23
CA MET A 75 8.70 -8.53 11.50
C MET A 75 9.04 -9.35 10.25
N ASP A 76 8.46 -9.03 9.09
CA ASP A 76 8.72 -9.79 7.86
C ASP A 76 10.15 -9.55 7.36
N GLY A 77 10.92 -10.64 7.27
CA GLY A 77 12.19 -10.66 6.58
C GLY A 77 12.06 -10.28 5.10
N TRP A 78 13.15 -9.77 4.52
CA TRP A 78 13.13 -9.26 3.13
C TRP A 78 12.65 -10.32 2.13
N PHE A 79 13.17 -11.54 2.21
CA PHE A 79 12.76 -12.64 1.34
C PHE A 79 11.25 -12.91 1.36
N ARG A 80 10.62 -12.85 2.55
CA ARG A 80 9.16 -13.03 2.68
C ARG A 80 8.40 -11.89 1.99
N CYS A 81 8.89 -10.66 2.11
CA CYS A 81 8.33 -9.51 1.41
C CYS A 81 8.41 -9.67 -0.11
N GLN A 82 9.56 -10.14 -0.63
CA GLN A 82 9.73 -10.42 -2.06
C GLN A 82 8.74 -11.46 -2.58
N MET A 83 8.55 -12.56 -1.84
CA MET A 83 7.59 -13.60 -2.20
C MET A 83 6.14 -13.09 -2.22
N LYS A 84 5.79 -12.19 -1.31
CA LYS A 84 4.47 -11.53 -1.31
C LYS A 84 4.32 -10.61 -2.52
N ALA A 85 5.37 -9.87 -2.90
CA ALA A 85 5.35 -8.98 -4.06
C ALA A 85 5.01 -9.71 -5.37
N LEU A 86 5.34 -10.99 -5.50
CA LEU A 86 4.97 -11.81 -6.68
C LEU A 86 3.46 -12.05 -6.81
N LYS A 87 2.70 -11.86 -5.72
CA LYS A 87 1.24 -11.98 -5.70
C LYS A 87 0.52 -10.69 -6.10
N LEU A 88 1.21 -9.55 -6.13
CA LEU A 88 0.70 -8.30 -6.66
C LEU A 88 0.89 -8.29 -8.18
N ARG A 89 -0.17 -8.55 -8.96
CA ARG A 89 -0.13 -8.52 -10.43
C ARG A 89 -0.59 -7.17 -10.96
#